data_AF-A0A1H8GHL6-F1
#
_entry.id   AF-A0A1H8GHL6-F1
#
_cell.length_a   1.000
_cell.length_b   1.000
_cell.length_c   1.000
_cell.angle_alpha   90.00
_cell.angle_beta   90.00
_cell.angle_gamma   90.00
#
_symmetry.space_group_name_H-M   'P 1'
#
loop_
_entity.id
_entity.type
_entity.pdbx_description
1 polymer ?
#
loop_
_entity_poly.entity_id
_entity_poly.type
_entity_poly.pdbx_seq_one_letter_code
_entity_poly.pdbx_strand_id
1 'polypeptide(L)'
;MIKCIDYKTFESIGETDFVPDYGGFEILHNDYTYSLVYTVDNIAFFEKKKFNIAIENNFSYHPPKVGQSEKYQQIREKAKEFAYLIDELAPSSREKSLAMTNLEQSVFWANAAIARNE
;
A
#
# COMPACT_ATOMS: atom_id res chain seq x y z
N MET A 1 0.68 29.74 -10.24
CA MET A 1 1.19 28.50 -9.63
C MET A 1 1.57 28.79 -8.19
N ILE A 2 0.86 28.14 -7.26
CA ILE A 2 0.99 28.27 -5.81
C ILE A 2 1.89 27.13 -5.33
N LYS A 3 2.93 27.44 -4.56
CA LYS A 3 3.82 26.43 -3.98
C LYS A 3 3.18 25.80 -2.75
N CYS A 4 3.12 24.48 -2.70
CA CYS A 4 2.65 23.74 -1.54
C CYS A 4 3.85 23.37 -0.67
N ILE A 5 3.80 23.75 0.61
CA ILE A 5 4.89 23.54 1.57
C ILE A 5 4.36 22.83 2.81
N ASP A 6 5.11 21.85 3.33
CA ASP A 6 4.84 21.30 4.67
C ASP A 6 5.12 22.37 5.74
N TYR A 7 4.10 22.71 6.52
CA TYR A 7 4.14 23.75 7.54
C TYR A 7 5.18 23.50 8.65
N LYS A 8 5.53 22.24 8.93
CA LYS A 8 6.47 21.87 9.99
C LYS A 8 7.90 21.76 9.49
N THR A 9 8.11 21.20 8.31
CA THR A 9 9.46 20.95 7.77
C THR A 9 9.92 22.03 6.78
N PHE A 10 8.99 22.84 6.26
CA PHE A 10 9.21 23.80 5.17
C PHE A 10 9.68 23.17 3.86
N GLU A 11 9.54 21.85 3.71
CA GLU A 11 9.86 21.15 2.47
C GLU A 11 8.76 21.36 1.42
N SER A 12 9.16 21.44 0.15
CA SER A 12 8.22 21.49 -0.96
C SER A 12 7.52 20.14 -1.11
N ILE A 13 6.19 20.18 -1.10
CA ILE A 13 5.32 19.00 -1.28
C ILE A 13 4.54 19.05 -2.60
N GLY A 14 4.83 20.04 -3.44
CA GLY A 14 4.27 20.16 -4.80
C GLY A 14 3.88 21.59 -5.15
N GLU A 15 3.13 21.72 -6.24
CA GLU A 15 2.57 22.99 -6.69
C GLU A 15 1.11 22.76 -7.13
N THR A 16 0.27 23.79 -7.00
CA THR A 16 -1.14 23.77 -7.41
C THR A 16 -1.49 25.08 -8.10
N ASP A 17 -2.46 25.03 -9.02
CA ASP A 17 -3.00 26.25 -9.63
C ASP A 17 -4.09 26.90 -8.79
N PHE A 18 -4.61 26.17 -7.79
CA PHE A 18 -5.75 26.61 -7.01
C PHE A 18 -5.66 26.15 -5.55
N VAL A 19 -6.06 27.04 -4.64
CA VAL A 19 -6.33 26.77 -3.23
C VAL A 19 -7.61 27.53 -2.86
N PRO A 20 -8.63 26.86 -2.29
CA PRO A 20 -9.89 27.52 -1.93
C PRO A 20 -9.74 28.45 -0.72
N ASP A 21 -10.55 29.50 -0.67
CA ASP A 21 -10.56 30.50 0.42
C ASP A 21 -11.13 29.98 1.75
N TYR A 22 -11.70 28.77 1.76
CA TYR A 22 -12.31 28.14 2.93
C TYR A 22 -11.77 26.72 3.13
N GLY A 23 -11.63 26.33 4.40
CA GLY A 23 -10.92 25.13 4.84
C GLY A 23 -11.42 23.80 4.27
N GLY A 24 -10.60 22.75 4.44
CA GLY A 24 -10.88 21.40 3.95
C GLY A 24 -10.17 21.04 2.64
N PHE A 25 -9.27 21.88 2.14
CA PHE A 25 -8.43 21.51 1.00
C PHE A 25 -7.36 20.52 1.43
N GLU A 26 -7.33 19.39 0.73
CA GLU A 26 -6.37 18.32 0.98
C GLU A 26 -5.61 17.96 -0.28
N ILE A 27 -4.32 17.68 -0.11
CA ILE A 27 -3.47 17.17 -1.18
C ILE A 27 -2.81 15.86 -0.74
N LEU A 28 -2.36 15.09 -1.72
CA LEU A 28 -1.62 13.85 -1.49
C LEU A 28 -0.16 14.06 -1.84
N HIS A 29 0.72 13.64 -0.93
CA HIS A 29 2.15 13.66 -1.13
C HIS A 29 2.79 12.47 -0.39
N ASN A 30 3.57 11.65 -1.10
CA ASN A 30 4.23 10.45 -0.55
C ASN A 30 3.29 9.54 0.28
N ASP A 31 2.13 9.20 -0.29
CA ASP A 31 1.06 8.41 0.32
C ASP A 31 0.37 9.02 1.55
N TYR A 32 0.76 10.21 1.99
CA TYR A 32 0.10 10.93 3.08
C TYR A 32 -0.82 12.00 2.55
N THR A 33 -1.92 12.21 3.29
CA THR A 33 -2.78 13.36 3.11
C THR A 33 -2.23 14.55 3.87
N TYR A 34 -2.33 15.72 3.26
CA TYR A 34 -1.90 17.00 3.80
C TYR A 34 -3.10 17.94 3.77
N SER A 35 -3.40 18.62 4.87
CA SER A 35 -4.49 19.58 4.92
C SER A 35 -3.97 21.00 4.93
N LEU A 36 -4.60 21.87 4.14
CA LEU A 36 -4.28 23.28 4.11
C LEU A 36 -4.45 23.89 5.51
N VAL A 37 -3.42 24.60 5.96
CA VAL A 37 -3.42 25.36 7.20
C VAL A 37 -3.72 26.83 6.88
N TYR A 38 -2.92 27.45 6.00
CA TYR A 38 -3.08 28.84 5.55
C TYR A 38 -2.29 29.11 4.27
N THR A 39 -2.54 30.26 3.65
CA THR A 39 -1.81 30.76 2.48
C THR A 39 -1.14 32.09 2.78
N VAL A 40 0.00 32.35 2.13
CA VAL A 40 0.70 33.64 2.12
C VAL A 40 1.19 33.88 0.69
N ASP A 41 0.70 34.94 0.05
CA ASP A 41 0.98 35.24 -1.36
C ASP A 41 0.74 34.03 -2.27
N ASN A 42 1.80 33.53 -2.91
CA ASN A 42 1.78 32.36 -3.80
C ASN A 42 2.29 31.08 -3.11
N ILE A 43 2.19 31.00 -1.78
CA ILE A 43 2.59 29.83 -0.99
C ILE A 43 1.40 29.35 -0.17
N ALA A 44 1.13 28.05 -0.21
CA ALA A 44 0.14 27.36 0.59
C ALA A 44 0.85 26.40 1.56
N PHE A 45 0.58 26.57 2.84
CA PHE A 45 1.16 25.76 3.90
C PHE A 45 0.18 24.66 4.29
N PHE A 46 0.67 23.43 4.32
CA PHE A 46 -0.12 22.26 4.66
C PHE A 46 0.47 21.52 5.85
N GLU A 47 -0.39 20.91 6.66
CA GLU A 47 0.01 20.00 7.72
C GLU A 47 -0.22 18.55 7.29
N LYS A 48 0.82 17.73 7.43
CA LYS A 48 0.74 16.28 7.23
C LYS A 48 -0.26 15.65 8.20
N LYS A 49 -1.27 14.96 7.67
CA LYS A 49 -2.21 14.13 8.45
C LYS A 49 -1.60 12.77 8.75
N LYS A 50 -2.14 12.14 9.80
CA LYS A 50 -1.82 10.75 10.15
C LYS A 50 -2.26 9.76 9.05
N PHE A 51 -3.33 10.10 8.32
CA PHE A 51 -3.91 9.25 7.29
C PHE A 51 -2.90 9.00 6.16
N ASN A 52 -2.61 7.72 5.91
CA ASN A 52 -1.75 7.26 4.84
C ASN A 52 -2.51 6.24 4.00
N ILE A 53 -2.70 6.52 2.71
CA ILE A 53 -3.57 5.72 1.85
C ILE A 53 -3.11 4.28 1.78
N ALA A 54 -1.80 4.05 1.62
CA ALA A 54 -1.25 2.71 1.48
C ALA A 54 -1.42 1.89 2.77
N ILE A 55 -1.19 2.50 3.95
CA ILE A 55 -1.41 1.84 5.24
C ILE A 55 -2.89 1.52 5.42
N GLU A 56 -3.77 2.49 5.23
CA GLU A 56 -5.22 2.29 5.41
C GLU A 56 -5.73 1.20 4.45
N ASN A 57 -5.26 1.17 3.20
CA ASN A 57 -5.56 0.07 2.28
C ASN A 57 -4.99 -1.26 2.77
N ASN A 58 -3.71 -1.33 3.14
CA ASN A 58 -3.04 -2.59 3.49
C ASN A 58 -3.58 -3.27 4.76
N PHE A 59 -4.11 -2.48 5.69
CA PHE A 59 -4.59 -2.91 7.00
C PHE A 59 -6.12 -2.89 7.13
N SER A 60 -6.85 -2.60 6.05
CA SER A 60 -8.30 -2.72 6.00
C SER A 60 -8.76 -4.15 5.72
N TYR A 61 -10.02 -4.43 6.09
CA TYR A 61 -10.68 -5.66 5.69
C TYR A 61 -11.14 -5.57 4.23
N HIS A 62 -10.67 -6.50 3.40
CA HIS A 62 -11.05 -6.63 1.99
C HIS A 62 -11.96 -7.85 1.79
N PRO A 63 -13.29 -7.67 1.76
CA PRO A 63 -14.21 -8.77 1.49
C PRO A 63 -13.98 -9.32 0.07
N PRO A 64 -14.01 -10.64 -0.14
CA PRO A 64 -13.84 -11.23 -1.46
C PRO A 64 -14.90 -10.76 -2.46
N LYS A 65 -14.45 -10.35 -3.64
CA LYS A 65 -15.30 -10.03 -4.80
C LYS A 65 -15.50 -11.27 -5.67
N VAL A 66 -16.52 -11.23 -6.54
CA VAL A 66 -16.82 -12.31 -7.49
C VAL A 66 -15.58 -12.62 -8.34
N GLY A 67 -15.18 -13.89 -8.43
CA GLY A 67 -14.01 -14.33 -9.19
C GLY A 67 -12.69 -14.35 -8.41
N GLN A 68 -12.60 -13.67 -7.26
CA GLN A 68 -11.36 -13.64 -6.48
C GLN A 68 -11.07 -14.98 -5.79
N SER A 69 -12.12 -15.66 -5.29
CA SER A 69 -11.99 -16.96 -4.63
C SER A 69 -11.31 -18.00 -5.52
N GLU A 70 -11.66 -18.01 -6.81
CA GLU A 70 -11.12 -18.89 -7.83
C GLU A 70 -9.64 -18.58 -8.11
N LYS A 71 -9.26 -17.30 -8.17
CA LYS A 71 -7.86 -16.89 -8.31
C LYS A 71 -7.03 -17.32 -7.10
N TYR A 72 -7.52 -17.10 -5.88
CA TYR A 72 -6.85 -17.54 -4.67
C TYR A 72 -6.66 -19.06 -4.64
N GLN A 73 -7.65 -19.81 -5.11
CA GLN A 73 -7.59 -21.26 -5.18
C GLN A 73 -6.50 -21.73 -6.16
N GLN A 74 -6.45 -21.17 -7.38
CA GLN A 74 -5.42 -21.52 -8.36
C GLN A 74 -4.00 -21.29 -7.83
N ILE A 75 -3.76 -20.16 -7.17
CA ILE A 75 -2.46 -19.85 -6.55
C ILE A 75 -2.11 -20.87 -5.48
N ARG A 76 -3.05 -21.16 -4.56
CA ARG A 76 -2.83 -22.11 -3.47
C ARG A 76 -2.59 -23.53 -3.96
N GLU A 77 -3.32 -23.97 -4.99
CA GLU A 77 -3.16 -25.30 -5.58
C GLU A 77 -1.77 -25.47 -6.19
N LYS A 78 -1.31 -24.49 -6.98
CA LYS A 78 0.03 -24.55 -7.59
C LYS A 78 1.16 -24.46 -6.57
N ALA A 79 1.00 -23.65 -5.55
CA ALA A 79 1.96 -23.63 -4.45
C ALA A 79 1.98 -24.95 -3.69
N LYS A 80 0.82 -25.58 -3.45
CA LYS A 80 0.73 -26.88 -2.80
C LYS A 80 1.44 -27.97 -3.61
N GLU A 81 1.26 -27.99 -4.93
CA GLU A 81 2.00 -28.89 -5.82
C GLU A 81 3.52 -28.71 -5.67
N PHE A 82 4.01 -27.46 -5.68
CA PHE A 82 5.44 -27.20 -5.53
C PHE A 82 5.96 -27.54 -4.13
N ALA A 83 5.15 -27.31 -3.08
CA ALA A 83 5.48 -27.68 -1.72
C ALA A 83 5.70 -29.19 -1.57
N TYR A 84 4.88 -30.03 -2.22
CA TYR A 84 5.10 -31.48 -2.26
C TYR A 84 6.42 -31.83 -2.96
N LEU A 85 6.73 -31.17 -4.07
CA LEU A 85 7.99 -31.40 -4.79
C LEU A 85 9.23 -31.02 -3.96
N ILE A 86 9.16 -29.89 -3.23
CA ILE A 86 10.21 -29.50 -2.28
C ILE A 86 10.32 -30.55 -1.17
N ASP A 87 9.19 -31.03 -0.66
CA ASP A 87 9.18 -32.02 0.41
C ASP A 87 9.83 -33.33 -0.01
N GLU A 88 9.52 -33.81 -1.21
CA GLU A 88 10.04 -35.04 -1.78
C GLU A 88 11.53 -34.95 -2.12
N LEU A 89 11.96 -33.85 -2.75
CA LEU A 89 13.30 -33.77 -3.36
C LEU A 89 14.34 -33.11 -2.47
N ALA A 90 13.96 -32.19 -1.57
CA ALA A 90 14.93 -31.50 -0.72
C ALA A 90 15.23 -32.33 0.54
N PRO A 91 16.51 -32.49 0.93
CA PRO A 91 16.86 -33.16 2.18
C PRO A 91 16.38 -32.35 3.39
N SER A 92 16.13 -33.03 4.51
CA SER A 92 15.80 -32.38 5.77
C SER A 92 16.93 -31.42 6.18
N SER A 93 16.66 -30.12 6.09
CA SER A 93 17.67 -29.06 6.17
C SER A 93 17.02 -27.72 6.50
N ARG A 94 17.84 -26.73 6.88
CA ARG A 94 17.36 -25.36 7.09
C ARG A 94 16.84 -24.76 5.79
N GLU A 95 17.49 -25.07 4.67
CA GLU A 95 17.17 -24.59 3.33
C GLU A 95 15.78 -25.07 2.91
N LYS A 96 15.43 -26.33 3.18
CA LYS A 96 14.07 -26.86 2.96
C LYS A 96 13.03 -26.11 3.78
N SER A 97 13.28 -25.88 5.06
CA SER A 97 12.36 -25.11 5.92
C SER A 97 12.19 -23.67 5.43
N LEU A 98 13.26 -23.03 4.98
CA LEU A 98 13.21 -21.68 4.40
C LEU A 98 12.46 -21.67 3.06
N ALA A 99 12.66 -22.67 2.21
CA ALA A 99 11.95 -22.80 0.94
C ALA A 99 10.43 -22.92 1.17
N MET A 100 10.00 -23.75 2.13
CA MET A 100 8.59 -23.88 2.50
C MET A 100 8.02 -22.56 3.05
N THR A 101 8.74 -21.90 3.97
CA THR A 101 8.33 -20.61 4.54
C THR A 101 8.18 -19.52 3.45
N ASN A 102 9.15 -19.43 2.54
CA ASN A 102 9.13 -18.44 1.46
C ASN A 102 8.01 -18.72 0.45
N LEU A 103 7.69 -19.99 0.19
CA LEU A 103 6.58 -20.37 -0.66
C LEU A 103 5.23 -19.95 -0.03
N GLU A 104 5.04 -20.21 1.27
CA GLU A 104 3.87 -19.76 2.02
C GLU A 104 3.73 -18.24 2.01
N GLN A 105 4.83 -17.51 2.24
CA GLN A 105 4.86 -16.05 2.15
C GLN A 105 4.51 -15.55 0.75
N SER A 106 5.02 -16.21 -0.30
CA SER A 106 4.71 -15.86 -1.68
C SER A 106 3.22 -15.99 -1.97
N VAL A 107 2.58 -17.07 -1.50
CA VAL A 107 1.12 -17.27 -1.62
C VAL A 107 0.34 -16.21 -0.83
N PHE A 108 0.78 -15.89 0.39
CA PHE A 108 0.16 -14.85 1.21
C PHE A 108 0.15 -13.50 0.48
N TRP A 109 1.31 -13.06 -0.04
CA TRP A 109 1.43 -11.79 -0.73
C TRP A 109 0.71 -11.77 -2.08
N ALA A 110 0.67 -12.88 -2.81
CA ALA A 110 -0.09 -12.98 -4.05
C ALA A 110 -1.61 -12.82 -3.80
N ASN A 111 -2.14 -13.49 -2.77
CA ASN A 111 -3.54 -13.33 -2.39
C ASN A 111 -3.83 -11.92 -1.86
N ALA A 112 -2.93 -11.33 -1.07
CA ALA A 112 -3.06 -9.96 -0.59
C ALA A 112 -3.05 -8.94 -1.74
N ALA A 113 -2.27 -9.18 -2.80
CA ALA A 113 -2.25 -8.31 -3.98
C ALA A 113 -3.61 -8.30 -4.69
N ILE A 114 -4.26 -9.46 -4.85
CA ILE A 114 -5.62 -9.54 -5.39
C ILE A 114 -6.60 -8.84 -4.44
N ALA A 115 -6.57 -9.15 -3.14
CA ALA A 115 -7.52 -8.59 -2.18
C ALA A 115 -7.47 -7.06 -2.09
N ARG A 116 -6.27 -6.47 -2.18
CA ARG A 116 -6.05 -5.02 -2.00
C ARG A 116 -6.21 -4.18 -3.26
N ASN A 117 -6.24 -4.80 -4.45
CA ASN A 117 -6.14 -4.07 -5.71
C ASN A 117 -7.21 -4.46 -6.76
N GLU A 118 -8.02 -5.49 -6.49
CA GLU A 118 -9.17 -5.88 -7.34
C GLU A 118 -10.48 -5.72 -6.58
#